data_AF-A0A1I3EN29-F1
#
_entry.id   AF-A0A1I3EN29-F1
#
_cell.length_a   1.000
_cell.length_b   1.000
_cell.length_c   1.000
_cell.angle_alpha   90.00
_cell.angle_beta   90.00
_cell.angle_gamma   90.00
#
_symmetry.space_group_name_H-M   'P 1'
#
loop_
_entity.id
_entity.type
_entity.pdbx_description
1 polymer ?
#
loop_
_entity_poly.entity_id
_entity_poly.type
_entity_poly.pdbx_seq_one_letter_code
_entity_poly.pdbx_strand_id
1 'polypeptide(L)'
;MSIDALAQTINDLDAHDIYNPDDESNLLNGEFLSVTDDRTRQLIEQIIELSKDVLFKPDGSPNRRAITALRQRGINLSEAGSPYPNDPYETCVLIKIEEGYIQATSVQLGV
;
A
#
# COMPACT_ATOMS: atom_id res chain seq x y z
N MET A 1 5.78 -13.53 -2.79
CA MET A 1 4.38 -13.77 -2.33
C MET A 1 3.38 -13.63 -3.50
N SER A 2 2.07 -13.89 -3.31
CA SER A 2 1.06 -13.93 -4.40
C SER A 2 0.26 -12.62 -4.55
N ILE A 3 -0.01 -12.22 -5.80
CA ILE A 3 -0.94 -11.13 -6.16
C ILE A 3 -2.32 -11.33 -5.53
N ASP A 4 -2.80 -12.58 -5.48
CA ASP A 4 -4.12 -12.88 -4.94
C ASP A 4 -4.18 -12.69 -3.42
N ALA A 5 -3.08 -12.97 -2.71
CA ALA A 5 -3.00 -12.72 -1.28
C ALA A 5 -3.07 -11.22 -0.97
N LEU A 6 -2.31 -10.40 -1.71
CA LEU A 6 -2.37 -8.95 -1.56
C LEU A 6 -3.77 -8.40 -1.88
N ALA A 7 -4.39 -8.87 -2.96
CA ALA A 7 -5.75 -8.46 -3.31
C ALA A 7 -6.75 -8.82 -2.21
N GLN A 8 -6.68 -10.04 -1.67
CA GLN A 8 -7.56 -10.48 -0.60
C GLN A 8 -7.37 -9.64 0.66
N THR A 9 -6.14 -9.39 1.10
CA THR A 9 -5.88 -8.59 2.31
C THR A 9 -6.34 -7.14 2.16
N ILE A 10 -6.21 -6.54 0.97
CA ILE A 10 -6.75 -5.19 0.71
C ILE A 10 -8.27 -5.21 0.80
N ASN A 11 -8.94 -6.19 0.20
CA ASN A 11 -10.40 -6.31 0.29
C ASN A 11 -10.87 -6.59 1.73
N ASP A 12 -10.12 -7.37 2.50
CA ASP A 12 -10.44 -7.63 3.90
C ASP A 12 -10.34 -6.35 4.74
N LEU A 13 -9.45 -5.42 4.38
CA LEU A 13 -9.33 -4.11 5.02
C LEU A 13 -10.46 -3.17 4.59
N ASP A 14 -10.74 -3.08 3.28
CA ASP A 14 -11.81 -2.24 2.71
C ASP A 14 -13.22 -2.68 3.16
N ALA A 15 -13.37 -3.95 3.56
CA ALA A 15 -14.60 -4.49 4.14
C ALA A 15 -14.67 -4.41 5.67
N HIS A 16 -13.58 -4.00 6.33
CA HIS A 16 -13.51 -3.89 7.79
C HIS A 16 -13.98 -2.51 8.25
N ASP A 17 -14.63 -2.44 9.41
CA ASP A 17 -15.09 -1.18 9.99
C ASP A 17 -13.89 -0.44 10.62
N ILE A 18 -13.25 0.42 9.82
CA ILE A 18 -12.04 1.14 10.23
C ILE A 18 -12.42 2.33 11.13
N TYR A 19 -11.89 2.32 12.35
CA TYR A 19 -12.00 3.46 13.25
C TYR A 19 -10.96 4.54 12.92
N ASN A 20 -11.37 5.57 12.17
CA ASN A 20 -10.53 6.71 11.78
C ASN A 20 -11.12 8.05 12.29
N PRO A 21 -11.03 8.36 13.60
CA PRO A 21 -11.72 9.51 14.19
C PRO A 21 -11.20 10.87 13.73
N ASP A 22 -9.96 10.92 13.23
CA ASP A 22 -9.28 12.15 12.80
C ASP A 22 -9.29 12.31 11.27
N ASP A 23 -10.04 11.47 10.55
CA ASP A 23 -10.14 11.45 9.08
C ASP A 23 -8.75 11.43 8.37
N GLU A 24 -7.80 10.72 8.98
CA GLU A 24 -6.43 10.61 8.46
C GLU A 24 -6.44 9.86 7.12
N SER A 25 -6.04 10.55 6.06
CA SER A 25 -6.03 9.95 4.71
C SER A 25 -4.89 8.94 4.53
N ASN A 26 -3.77 9.10 5.25
CA ASN A 26 -2.67 8.16 5.21
C ASN A 26 -2.80 7.15 6.35
N LEU A 27 -3.18 5.92 6.03
CA LEU A 27 -3.42 4.88 7.02
C LEU A 27 -2.11 4.29 7.61
N LEU A 28 -0.96 4.83 7.21
CA LEU A 28 0.34 4.60 7.84
C LEU A 28 0.74 5.73 8.80
N ASN A 29 -0.09 6.75 8.97
CA ASN A 29 0.16 7.81 9.95
C ASN A 29 0.23 7.19 11.35
N GLY A 30 1.26 7.55 12.11
CA GLY A 30 1.47 7.05 13.48
C GLY A 30 0.32 7.42 14.42
N GLU A 31 -0.33 8.57 14.23
CA GLU A 31 -1.49 8.99 15.02
C GLU A 31 -2.67 8.05 14.77
N PHE A 32 -3.02 7.81 13.50
CA PHE A 32 -4.04 6.82 13.11
C PHE A 32 -3.72 5.43 13.66
N LEU A 33 -2.50 4.92 13.45
CA LEU A 33 -2.10 3.59 13.91
C LEU A 33 -2.13 3.43 15.43
N SER A 34 -2.02 4.53 16.18
CA SER A 34 -2.07 4.54 17.65
C SER A 34 -3.48 4.43 18.22
N VAL A 35 -4.50 4.83 17.45
CA VAL A 35 -5.90 4.85 17.89
C VAL A 35 -6.77 3.80 17.21
N THR A 36 -6.34 3.27 16.06
CA THR A 36 -7.06 2.21 15.34
C THR A 36 -7.04 0.87 16.07
N ASP A 37 -8.00 0.01 15.76
CA ASP A 37 -8.09 -1.33 16.30
C ASP A 37 -6.99 -2.29 15.78
N ASP A 38 -6.78 -3.38 16.53
CA ASP A 38 -5.72 -4.34 16.23
C ASP A 38 -5.91 -5.06 14.90
N ARG A 39 -7.15 -5.29 14.44
CA ARG A 39 -7.41 -5.99 13.19
C ARG A 39 -7.02 -5.10 12.01
N THR A 40 -7.39 -3.83 12.04
CA THR A 40 -6.94 -2.83 11.06
C THR A 40 -5.42 -2.77 11.00
N ARG A 41 -4.74 -2.69 12.15
CA ARG A 41 -3.26 -2.66 12.21
C ARG A 41 -2.63 -3.90 11.58
N GLN A 42 -3.13 -5.10 11.91
CA GLN A 42 -2.63 -6.35 11.34
C GLN A 42 -2.83 -6.46 9.82
N LEU A 43 -3.95 -5.97 9.31
CA LEU A 43 -4.22 -5.96 7.87
C LEU A 43 -3.28 -5.00 7.13
N ILE A 44 -3.08 -3.80 7.68
CA ILE A 44 -2.14 -2.82 7.16
C ILE A 44 -0.71 -3.38 7.13
N GLU A 45 -0.24 -3.98 8.23
CA GLU A 45 1.08 -4.62 8.30
C GLU A 45 1.25 -5.72 7.23
N GLN A 46 0.23 -6.56 7.04
CA GLN A 46 0.25 -7.59 6.00
C GLN A 46 0.27 -7.00 4.59
N ILE A 47 -0.50 -5.94 4.33
CA ILE A 47 -0.49 -5.22 3.05
C ILE A 47 0.91 -4.67 2.78
N ILE A 48 1.57 -4.06 3.77
CA ILE A 48 2.93 -3.53 3.61
C ILE A 48 3.90 -4.65 3.21
N GLU A 49 3.91 -5.75 3.94
CA GLU A 49 4.83 -6.86 3.66
C GLU A 49 4.57 -7.50 2.29
N LEU A 50 3.30 -7.76 1.95
CA LEU A 50 2.91 -8.30 0.65
C LEU A 50 3.22 -7.33 -0.50
N SER A 51 3.07 -6.03 -0.27
CA SER A 51 3.28 -5.00 -1.29
C SER A 51 4.74 -4.91 -1.74
N LYS A 52 5.71 -5.11 -0.84
CA LYS A 52 7.15 -5.12 -1.15
C LYS A 52 7.48 -6.17 -2.20
N ASP A 53 6.91 -7.36 -2.04
CA ASP A 53 7.11 -8.51 -2.92
C ASP A 53 6.35 -8.43 -4.25
N VAL A 54 5.16 -7.81 -4.23
CA VAL A 54 4.22 -7.86 -5.35
C VAL A 54 4.30 -6.63 -6.23
N LEU A 55 4.32 -5.43 -5.61
CA LEU A 55 4.21 -4.15 -6.32
C LEU A 55 5.55 -3.65 -6.86
N PHE A 56 6.66 -4.21 -6.38
CA PHE A 56 8.00 -3.82 -6.81
C PHE A 56 8.76 -4.99 -7.40
N LYS A 57 9.67 -4.68 -8.31
CA LYS A 57 10.65 -5.63 -8.83
C LYS A 57 11.88 -5.67 -7.92
N PRO A 58 12.80 -6.64 -8.08
CA PRO A 58 14.03 -6.70 -7.31
C PRO A 58 14.93 -5.46 -7.45
N ASP A 59 14.78 -4.68 -8.53
CA ASP A 59 15.49 -3.41 -8.74
C ASP A 59 14.79 -2.20 -8.07
N GLY A 60 13.71 -2.43 -7.33
CA GLY A 60 12.90 -1.40 -6.66
C GLY A 60 11.93 -0.65 -7.56
N SER A 61 11.96 -0.87 -8.88
CA SER A 61 11.02 -0.24 -9.81
C SER A 61 9.61 -0.86 -9.72
N PRO A 62 8.55 -0.15 -10.17
CA PRO A 62 7.19 -0.69 -10.11
C PRO A 62 7.03 -1.97 -10.95
N ASN A 63 6.42 -2.98 -10.35
CA ASN A 63 5.96 -4.18 -11.05
C ASN A 63 4.63 -3.91 -11.75
N ARG A 64 4.68 -3.17 -12.87
CA ARG A 64 3.51 -2.76 -13.64
C ARG A 64 2.59 -3.92 -14.06
N ARG A 65 3.13 -5.13 -14.25
CA ARG A 65 2.33 -6.32 -14.56
C ARG A 65 1.45 -6.72 -13.38
N ALA A 66 2.01 -6.76 -12.17
CA ALA A 66 1.26 -7.03 -10.95
C ALA A 66 0.25 -5.90 -10.64
N ILE A 67 0.66 -4.64 -10.77
CA ILE A 67 -0.22 -3.47 -10.59
C ILE A 67 -1.43 -3.55 -11.53
N THR A 68 -1.20 -3.88 -12.81
CA THR A 68 -2.29 -4.04 -13.78
C THR A 68 -3.22 -5.20 -13.39
N ALA A 69 -2.67 -6.32 -12.94
CA ALA A 69 -3.46 -7.48 -12.52
C ALA A 69 -4.31 -7.19 -11.26
N LEU A 70 -3.82 -6.37 -10.34
CA LEU A 70 -4.56 -5.92 -9.15
C LEU A 70 -5.67 -4.92 -9.54
N ARG A 71 -5.38 -3.98 -10.43
CA ARG A 71 -6.40 -3.07 -10.98
C ARG A 71 -7.54 -3.82 -11.68
N GLN A 72 -7.22 -4.89 -12.41
CA GLN A 72 -8.24 -5.77 -13.02
C GLN A 72 -9.10 -6.52 -11.99
N ARG A 73 -8.61 -6.67 -10.75
CA ARG A 73 -9.37 -7.24 -9.61
C ARG A 73 -10.16 -6.17 -8.85
N GLY A 74 -10.20 -4.93 -9.33
CA GLY A 74 -10.93 -3.82 -8.69
C GLY A 74 -10.11 -2.99 -7.70
N ILE A 75 -8.84 -3.36 -7.44
CA ILE A 75 -8.00 -2.63 -6.49
C ILE A 75 -7.53 -1.30 -7.10
N ASN A 76 -7.79 -0.20 -6.40
CA ASN A 76 -7.41 1.12 -6.87
C ASN A 76 -5.94 1.43 -6.52
N LEU A 77 -5.06 1.33 -7.52
CA LEU A 77 -3.64 1.59 -7.38
C LEU A 77 -3.21 2.80 -8.20
N SER A 78 -2.37 3.66 -7.64
CA SER A 78 -1.70 4.75 -8.36
C SER A 78 -0.19 4.64 -8.22
N GLU A 79 0.54 4.65 -9.34
CA GLU A 79 1.98 4.91 -9.32
C GLU A 79 2.14 6.39 -8.95
N ALA A 80 2.77 6.66 -7.80
CA ALA A 80 3.21 8.00 -7.45
C ALA A 80 4.72 8.05 -7.75
N GLY A 81 5.21 9.16 -8.30
CA GLY A 81 6.65 9.40 -8.31
C GLY A 81 7.19 9.40 -6.87
N SER A 82 8.51 9.56 -6.69
CA SER A 82 9.06 9.62 -5.33
C SER A 82 8.27 10.63 -4.48
N PRO A 83 7.66 10.21 -3.35
CA PRO A 83 6.98 11.11 -2.45
C PRO A 83 7.99 11.96 -1.67
N TYR A 84 9.27 11.62 -1.76
CA TYR A 84 10.36 12.31 -1.08
C TYR A 84 11.21 13.06 -2.11
N PRO A 85 11.09 14.39 -2.20
CA PRO A 85 11.84 15.18 -3.17
C PRO A 85 13.37 15.09 -2.97
N ASN A 86 13.82 14.66 -1.79
CA ASN A 86 15.23 14.46 -1.46
C ASN A 86 15.73 13.02 -1.72
N ASP A 87 14.83 12.08 -2.01
CA ASP A 87 15.18 10.70 -2.38
C ASP A 87 14.50 10.35 -3.71
N PRO A 88 15.05 10.82 -4.85
CA PRO A 88 14.44 10.62 -6.16
C PRO A 88 14.44 9.14 -6.60
N TYR A 89 15.10 8.26 -5.85
CA TYR A 89 15.20 6.83 -6.13
C TYR A 89 14.17 6.03 -5.35
N GLU A 90 13.40 6.65 -4.46
CA GLU A 90 12.28 5.98 -3.83
C GLU A 90 11.09 5.92 -4.78
N THR A 91 10.64 4.71 -5.07
CA THR A 91 9.48 4.44 -5.90
C THR A 91 8.28 4.27 -4.98
N CYS A 92 7.13 4.86 -5.34
CA CYS A 92 5.93 4.78 -4.53
C CYS A 92 4.72 4.26 -5.30
N VAL A 93 3.96 3.36 -4.68
CA VAL A 93 2.65 2.94 -5.16
C VAL A 93 1.64 3.19 -4.04
N LEU A 94 0.62 3.98 -4.36
CA LEU A 94 -0.49 4.25 -3.47
C LEU A 94 -1.57 3.18 -3.68
N ILE A 95 -1.95 2.52 -2.61
CA ILE A 95 -3.10 1.63 -2.54
C ILE A 95 -4.25 2.44 -1.95
N LYS A 96 -5.28 2.72 -2.74
CA LYS A 96 -6.44 3.51 -2.32
C LYS A 96 -7.56 2.57 -1.89
N ILE A 97 -8.13 2.85 -0.73
CA ILE A 97 -9.33 2.20 -0.19
C ILE A 97 -10.36 3.29 0.13
N GLU A 98 -11.56 2.94 0.58
CA GLU A 98 -12.61 3.92 0.87
C GLU A 98 -12.16 4.98 1.90
N GLU A 99 -11.54 4.54 2.99
CA GLU A 99 -11.15 5.39 4.14
C GLU A 99 -9.85 6.16 3.93
N GLY A 100 -9.12 5.91 2.85
CA GLY A 100 -7.85 6.60 2.60
C GLY A 100 -6.90 5.84 1.69
N TYR A 101 -5.61 5.90 2.02
CA TYR A 101 -4.59 5.21 1.26
C TYR A 101 -3.48 4.63 2.13
N ILE A 102 -2.87 3.58 1.62
CA ILE A 102 -1.64 2.97 2.14
C ILE A 102 -0.53 3.25 1.13
N GLN A 103 0.59 3.77 1.63
CA GLN A 103 1.77 4.04 0.83
C GLN A 103 2.73 2.85 0.87
N ALA A 104 2.90 2.16 -0.26
CA ALA A 104 3.96 1.18 -0.43
C ALA A 104 5.15 1.86 -1.11
N THR A 105 6.36 1.67 -0.58
CA THR A 105 7.57 2.21 -1.19
C THR A 105 8.69 1.19 -1.33
N SER A 106 9.60 1.46 -2.27
CA SER A 106 10.82 0.67 -2.48
C SER A 106 11.93 1.56 -3.00
N VAL A 107 13.17 1.30 -2.57
CA VAL A 107 14.36 2.00 -3.05
C VAL A 107 14.80 1.38 -4.37
N GLN A 108 14.90 2.20 -5.42
CA GLN A 108 15.36 1.77 -6.73
C GLN A 108 16.89 1.58 -6.72
N LEU A 109 17.34 0.35 -6.92
CA LEU A 109 18.75 -0.01 -6.91
C LEU A 109 19.32 0.08 -8.35
N GLY A 110 20.23 1.02 -8.61
CA GLY A 110 21.01 1.06 -9.85
C GLY A 110 20.77 2.27 -10.77
N VAL A 111 20.89 3.46 -10.21
CA VAL A 111 21.00 4.76 -10.91
C VAL A 111 22.43 5.27 -10.89
#